data_AF-A0A3P6F4C0-F1
#
_entry.id   AF-A0A3P6F4C0-F1
#
_cell.length_a   1.000
_cell.length_b   1.000
_cell.length_c   1.000
_cell.angle_alpha   90.00
_cell.angle_beta   90.00
_cell.angle_gamma   90.00
#
_symmetry.space_group_name_H-M   'P 1'
#
loop_
_entity.id
_entity.type
_entity.pdbx_description
1 polymer ?
#
loop_
_entity_poly.entity_id
_entity_poly.type
_entity_poly.pdbx_seq_one_letter_code
_entity_poly.pdbx_strand_id
1 'polypeptide(L)'
;MKMFSVRLIFLILCIFFNGSLSKLERLDHPVTKSDGSLNILVVGDWGRQGGFNQSLVAHQMGIVGEQLDIDFVISVGDNFYDDGLKGDTDPAFEASFSHIYTHPSLQKQWYSVLGNHDYRGNVSAQLSHVLTQKDWRWFCRRSFVLCSGMVEFFFVDTNPFVEKYFTDPEDHTYDWSNVLPRDKYISNLT
;
A
#
# COMPACT_ATOMS: atom_id res chain seq x y z
N MET A 1 -37.67 -33.62 51.91
CA MET A 1 -38.00 -32.72 50.79
C MET A 1 -36.88 -31.72 50.62
N LYS A 2 -36.18 -31.75 49.48
CA LYS A 2 -35.07 -30.83 49.16
C LYS A 2 -35.65 -29.50 48.65
N MET A 3 -35.35 -28.38 49.30
CA MET A 3 -35.59 -27.05 48.74
C MET A 3 -34.29 -26.56 48.10
N PHE A 4 -34.29 -26.46 46.78
CA PHE A 4 -33.22 -25.84 46.00
C PHE A 4 -33.24 -24.33 46.23
N SER A 5 -32.15 -23.78 46.76
CA SER A 5 -31.92 -22.33 46.78
C SER A 5 -31.33 -21.94 45.43
N VAL A 6 -32.15 -21.29 44.59
CA VAL A 6 -31.70 -20.70 43.32
C VAL A 6 -30.96 -19.41 43.65
N ARG A 7 -29.63 -19.43 43.55
CA ARG A 7 -28.82 -18.21 43.59
C ARG A 7 -28.84 -17.58 42.20
N LEU A 8 -29.50 -16.43 42.10
CA LEU A 8 -29.54 -15.60 40.91
C LEU A 8 -28.15 -14.96 40.70
N ILE A 9 -27.38 -15.49 39.76
CA ILE A 9 -26.11 -14.90 39.34
C ILE A 9 -26.46 -13.81 38.31
N PHE A 10 -26.35 -12.54 38.70
CA PHE A 10 -26.34 -11.44 37.76
C PHE A 10 -25.00 -11.45 37.01
N LEU A 11 -25.00 -12.01 35.80
CA LEU A 11 -23.90 -11.87 34.86
C LEU A 11 -23.98 -10.46 34.28
N ILE A 12 -23.16 -9.52 34.78
CA ILE A 12 -22.97 -8.24 34.11
C ILE A 12 -22.12 -8.53 32.87
N LEU A 13 -22.80 -8.75 31.75
CA LEU A 13 -22.17 -8.80 30.43
C LEU A 13 -21.82 -7.35 30.06
N CYS A 14 -20.66 -6.88 30.52
CA CYS A 14 -20.04 -5.68 29.94
C CYS A 14 -19.65 -6.02 28.50
N ILE A 15 -20.59 -5.86 27.58
CA ILE A 15 -20.26 -5.75 26.16
C ILE A 15 -19.53 -4.42 26.03
N PHE A 16 -18.19 -4.46 26.10
CA PHE A 16 -17.38 -3.38 25.60
C PHE A 16 -17.61 -3.32 24.08
N PHE A 17 -18.60 -2.52 23.66
CA PHE A 17 -18.54 -1.92 22.33
C PHE A 17 -17.37 -0.94 22.35
N ASN A 18 -16.16 -1.45 22.18
CA ASN A 18 -15.09 -0.62 21.65
C ASN A 18 -15.48 -0.33 20.21
N GLY A 19 -16.10 0.83 19.99
CA GLY A 19 -16.10 1.45 18.68
C GLY A 19 -14.64 1.53 18.24
N SER A 20 -14.27 0.69 17.29
CA SER A 20 -12.94 0.76 16.69
C SER A 20 -12.88 2.08 15.94
N LEU A 21 -12.24 3.10 16.53
CA LEU A 21 -11.64 4.14 15.71
C LEU A 21 -10.60 3.40 14.85
N SER A 22 -10.90 3.20 13.58
CA SER A 22 -9.95 2.58 12.65
C SER A 22 -8.81 3.57 12.48
N LYS A 23 -7.76 3.40 13.27
CA LYS A 23 -6.52 4.16 13.11
C LYS A 23 -5.75 3.56 11.95
N LEU A 24 -5.27 4.40 11.04
CA LEU A 24 -4.39 3.98 9.95
C LEU A 24 -3.22 3.14 10.51
N GLU A 25 -2.86 2.08 9.79
CA GLU A 25 -1.66 1.29 10.09
C GLU A 25 -0.46 2.23 10.18
N ARG A 26 0.34 2.11 11.25
CA ARG A 26 1.55 2.91 11.44
C ARG A 26 2.75 1.98 11.40
N LEU A 27 3.69 2.32 10.53
CA LEU A 27 4.93 1.57 10.31
C LEU A 27 6.10 2.45 10.72
N ASP A 28 7.13 1.83 11.26
CA ASP A 28 8.38 2.52 11.56
C ASP A 28 9.46 2.09 10.57
N HIS A 29 10.13 3.05 9.94
CA HIS A 29 11.38 2.83 9.23
C HIS A 29 12.54 3.41 10.05
N PRO A 30 13.54 2.60 10.43
CA PRO A 30 14.62 3.06 11.27
C PRO A 30 15.46 4.14 10.57
N VAL A 31 15.88 5.15 11.31
CA VAL A 31 16.85 6.12 10.83
C VAL A 31 18.23 5.45 10.85
N THR A 32 18.86 5.33 9.67
CA THR A 32 20.13 4.61 9.53
C THR A 32 21.34 5.53 9.57
N LYS A 33 21.17 6.81 9.24
CA LYS A 33 22.23 7.81 9.15
C LYS A 33 22.49 8.47 10.50
N SER A 34 23.76 8.66 10.83
CA SER A 34 24.21 9.19 12.13
C SER A 34 23.83 10.64 12.38
N ASP A 35 23.64 11.42 11.31
CA ASP A 35 23.21 12.83 11.36
C ASP A 35 21.68 12.99 11.40
N GLY A 36 20.94 11.87 11.37
CA GLY A 36 19.48 11.88 11.35
C GLY A 36 18.85 12.27 10.02
N SER A 37 19.65 12.44 8.96
CA SER A 37 19.13 12.76 7.62
C SER A 37 18.38 11.59 7.01
N LEU A 38 17.46 11.92 6.10
CA LEU A 38 16.63 10.97 5.38
C LEU A 38 16.69 11.30 3.89
N ASN A 39 17.13 10.34 3.07
CA ASN A 39 17.24 10.47 1.62
C ASN A 39 16.30 9.47 0.97
N ILE A 40 15.32 9.96 0.23
CA ILE A 40 14.27 9.13 -0.37
C ILE A 40 14.17 9.41 -1.86
N LEU A 41 13.77 8.41 -2.63
CA LEU A 41 13.26 8.60 -3.98
C LEU A 41 11.74 8.47 -3.98
N VAL A 42 11.08 9.30 -4.79
CA VAL A 42 9.63 9.26 -5.00
C VAL A 42 9.38 9.05 -6.49
N VAL A 43 8.56 8.05 -6.83
CA VAL A 43 8.23 7.69 -8.21
C VAL A 43 6.74 7.35 -8.32
N GLY A 44 6.14 7.65 -9.46
CA GLY A 44 4.76 7.30 -9.80
C GLY A 44 4.68 6.90 -11.26
N ASP A 45 3.55 6.33 -11.67
CA ASP A 45 3.19 6.16 -13.07
C ASP A 45 4.19 5.34 -13.90
N TRP A 46 4.64 4.17 -13.40
CA TRP A 46 5.89 3.58 -13.90
C TRP A 46 5.77 2.20 -14.56
N GLY A 47 4.95 1.26 -14.09
CA GLY A 47 5.09 -0.15 -14.48
C GLY A 47 4.63 -0.50 -15.87
N ARG A 48 5.57 -0.64 -16.81
CA ARG A 48 5.33 -0.92 -18.23
C ARG A 48 6.35 -1.91 -18.79
N GLN A 49 6.77 -2.88 -18.00
CA GLN A 49 7.70 -3.96 -18.42
C GLN A 49 9.01 -3.44 -19.05
N GLY A 50 9.50 -2.29 -18.57
CA GLY A 50 10.69 -1.61 -19.09
C GLY A 50 10.44 -0.68 -20.28
N GLY A 51 9.23 -0.70 -20.85
CA GLY A 51 8.79 0.22 -21.91
C GLY A 51 8.59 1.66 -21.43
N PHE A 52 8.27 2.57 -22.36
CA PHE A 52 7.96 3.98 -22.07
C PHE A 52 9.00 4.67 -21.17
N ASN A 53 10.29 4.44 -21.46
CA ASN A 53 11.43 4.94 -20.71
C ASN A 53 11.55 4.44 -19.26
N GLN A 54 10.72 3.50 -18.82
CA GLN A 54 10.76 2.97 -17.45
C GLN A 54 12.17 2.47 -17.09
N SER A 55 12.82 1.68 -17.97
CA SER A 55 14.18 1.19 -17.73
C SER A 55 15.23 2.32 -17.70
N LEU A 56 15.04 3.38 -18.47
CA LEU A 56 15.94 4.54 -18.48
C LEU A 56 15.80 5.34 -17.18
N VAL A 57 14.57 5.53 -16.70
CA VAL A 57 14.30 6.16 -15.40
C VAL A 57 14.86 5.30 -14.27
N ALA A 58 14.65 3.98 -14.31
CA ALA A 58 15.20 3.05 -13.31
C ALA A 58 16.74 3.11 -13.25
N HIS A 59 17.40 3.22 -14.40
CA HIS A 59 18.86 3.41 -14.46
C HIS A 59 19.29 4.72 -13.78
N GLN A 60 18.62 5.84 -14.07
CA GLN A 60 18.94 7.12 -13.43
C GLN A 60 18.62 7.14 -11.94
N MET A 61 17.51 6.54 -11.52
CA MET A 61 17.19 6.31 -10.11
C MET A 61 18.29 5.52 -9.41
N GLY A 62 18.89 4.53 -10.08
CA GLY A 62 20.04 3.77 -9.57
C GLY A 62 21.24 4.66 -9.27
N ILE A 63 21.65 5.49 -10.24
CA ILE A 63 22.77 6.43 -10.09
C ILE A 63 22.50 7.44 -8.96
N VAL A 64 21.33 8.08 -8.97
CA VAL A 64 20.96 9.06 -7.94
C VAL A 64 20.84 8.40 -6.57
N GLY A 65 20.27 7.20 -6.51
CA GLY A 65 20.13 6.43 -5.28
C GLY A 65 21.47 6.07 -4.65
N GLU A 66 22.50 5.83 -5.47
CA GLU A 66 23.86 5.59 -4.99
C GLU A 66 24.51 6.89 -4.48
N GLN A 67 24.38 7.98 -5.23
CA GLN A 67 24.94 9.28 -4.84
C GLN A 67 24.36 9.82 -3.53
N LEU A 68 23.08 9.56 -3.28
CA LEU A 68 22.37 10.03 -2.09
C LEU A 68 22.38 9.02 -0.94
N ASP A 69 22.84 7.79 -1.14
CA ASP A 69 22.68 6.68 -0.19
C ASP A 69 21.25 6.61 0.37
N ILE A 70 20.29 6.32 -0.50
CA ILE A 70 18.87 6.40 -0.14
C ILE A 70 18.46 5.39 0.93
N ASP A 71 17.50 5.74 1.78
CA ASP A 71 16.96 4.89 2.83
C ASP A 71 15.86 3.96 2.30
N PHE A 72 14.95 4.50 1.50
CA PHE A 72 13.84 3.77 0.88
C PHE A 72 13.27 4.51 -0.34
N VAL A 73 12.37 3.84 -1.04
CA VAL A 73 11.63 4.40 -2.19
C VAL A 73 10.15 4.50 -1.86
N ILE A 74 9.51 5.58 -2.30
CA ILE A 74 8.07 5.80 -2.22
C ILE A 74 7.49 5.65 -3.63
N SER A 75 6.53 4.72 -3.79
CA SER A 75 5.69 4.63 -4.99
C SER A 75 4.34 5.28 -4.73
N VAL A 76 3.98 6.29 -5.53
CA VAL A 76 2.73 7.07 -5.35
C VAL A 76 1.54 6.53 -6.12
N GLY A 77 1.66 5.33 -6.70
CA GLY A 77 0.58 4.65 -7.42
C GLY A 77 0.79 4.60 -8.93
N ASP A 78 -0.19 3.99 -9.59
CA ASP A 78 -0.13 3.56 -10.98
C ASP A 78 1.11 2.68 -11.23
N ASN A 79 1.19 1.65 -10.39
CA ASN A 79 2.31 0.74 -10.30
C ASN A 79 2.38 -0.19 -11.50
N PHE A 80 1.24 -0.61 -12.06
CA PHE A 80 1.18 -1.53 -13.21
C PHE A 80 0.15 -1.08 -14.24
N TYR A 81 0.63 -0.71 -15.43
CA TYR A 81 -0.18 -0.28 -16.56
C TYR A 81 -0.46 -1.43 -17.55
N ASP A 82 -1.56 -1.37 -18.31
CA ASP A 82 -2.60 -0.33 -18.25
C ASP A 82 -3.71 -0.66 -17.22
N ASP A 83 -3.90 -1.92 -16.83
CA ASP A 83 -5.01 -2.33 -15.96
C ASP A 83 -4.55 -3.22 -14.79
N GLY A 84 -3.55 -2.75 -14.04
CA GLY A 84 -3.08 -3.43 -12.83
C GLY A 84 -2.53 -4.85 -13.08
N LEU A 85 -2.42 -5.63 -11.99
CA LEU A 85 -2.07 -7.05 -12.06
C LEU A 85 -3.33 -7.90 -12.15
N LYS A 86 -3.31 -9.03 -12.86
CA LYS A 86 -4.45 -9.97 -12.91
C LYS A 86 -4.57 -10.84 -11.64
N GLY A 87 -3.47 -10.97 -10.90
CA GLY A 87 -3.38 -11.80 -9.70
C GLY A 87 -1.98 -11.75 -9.09
N ASP A 88 -1.79 -12.42 -7.97
CA ASP A 88 -0.50 -12.48 -7.26
C ASP A 88 0.55 -13.35 -7.98
N THR A 89 0.13 -14.13 -8.97
CA THR A 89 0.99 -14.90 -9.87
C THR A 89 1.28 -14.22 -11.22
N ASP A 90 0.76 -13.00 -11.45
CA ASP A 90 0.94 -12.29 -12.72
C ASP A 90 2.43 -11.97 -12.99
N PRO A 91 3.00 -12.40 -14.14
CA PRO A 91 4.40 -12.11 -14.48
C PRO A 91 4.69 -10.61 -14.66
N ALA A 92 3.67 -9.77 -14.87
CA ALA A 92 3.83 -8.33 -14.97
C ALA A 92 4.45 -7.70 -13.72
N PHE A 93 4.28 -8.33 -12.54
CA PHE A 93 4.96 -7.90 -11.31
C PHE A 93 6.48 -7.93 -11.48
N GLU A 94 7.05 -9.08 -11.82
CA GLU A 94 8.50 -9.21 -11.97
C GLU A 94 9.00 -8.43 -13.19
N ALA A 95 8.27 -8.49 -14.30
CA ALA A 95 8.64 -7.80 -15.54
C ALA A 95 8.65 -6.28 -15.40
N SER A 96 7.80 -5.70 -14.54
CA SER A 96 7.71 -4.24 -14.35
C SER A 96 8.39 -3.75 -13.08
N PHE A 97 8.61 -4.60 -12.08
CA PHE A 97 9.23 -4.18 -10.81
C PHE A 97 10.57 -4.89 -10.59
N SER A 98 10.54 -6.20 -10.35
CA SER A 98 11.71 -6.95 -9.88
C SER A 98 12.88 -6.91 -10.85
N HIS A 99 12.61 -7.07 -12.15
CA HIS A 99 13.62 -7.07 -13.22
C HIS A 99 13.98 -5.67 -13.73
N ILE A 100 13.26 -4.63 -13.33
CA ILE A 100 13.50 -3.26 -13.80
C ILE A 100 14.41 -2.51 -12.82
N TYR A 101 14.08 -2.53 -11.52
CA TYR A 101 14.80 -1.74 -10.51
C TYR A 101 15.94 -2.55 -9.89
N THR A 102 16.86 -3.06 -10.71
CA THR A 102 17.90 -4.02 -10.29
C THR A 102 19.18 -3.38 -9.75
N HIS A 103 19.32 -2.06 -9.84
CA HIS A 103 20.52 -1.36 -9.37
C HIS A 103 20.75 -1.61 -7.86
N PRO A 104 22.00 -1.81 -7.38
CA PRO A 104 22.28 -2.10 -5.98
C PRO A 104 21.72 -1.07 -4.99
N SER A 105 21.80 0.21 -5.32
CA SER A 105 21.24 1.30 -4.50
C SER A 105 19.71 1.28 -4.37
N LEU A 106 19.01 0.58 -5.27
CA LEU A 106 17.55 0.42 -5.24
C LEU A 106 17.12 -0.87 -4.52
N GLN A 107 18.05 -1.65 -3.98
CA GLN A 107 17.76 -2.79 -3.11
C GLN A 107 17.42 -2.31 -1.69
N LYS A 108 16.36 -1.51 -1.60
CA LYS A 108 15.82 -0.88 -0.40
C LYS A 108 14.33 -1.22 -0.30
N GLN A 109 13.70 -0.94 0.84
CA GLN A 109 12.25 -1.08 0.96
C GLN A 109 11.55 -0.10 0.00
N TRP A 110 10.53 -0.56 -0.69
CA TRP A 110 9.59 0.26 -1.45
C TRP A 110 8.26 0.30 -0.71
N TYR A 111 7.82 1.51 -0.38
CA TYR A 111 6.52 1.78 0.23
C TYR A 111 5.59 2.32 -0.84
N SER A 112 4.54 1.56 -1.15
CA SER A 112 3.66 1.81 -2.29
C SER A 112 2.21 2.03 -1.86
N VAL A 113 1.52 2.89 -2.61
CA VAL A 113 0.06 2.99 -2.65
C VAL A 113 -0.47 2.64 -4.04
N LEU A 114 -1.79 2.53 -4.15
CA LEU A 114 -2.49 2.20 -5.38
C LEU A 114 -2.90 3.49 -6.11
N GLY A 115 -2.70 3.53 -7.41
CA GLY A 115 -3.32 4.51 -8.30
C GLY A 115 -4.59 3.97 -8.96
N ASN A 116 -5.15 4.72 -9.90
CA ASN A 116 -6.38 4.33 -10.58
C ASN A 116 -6.18 3.18 -11.59
N HIS A 117 -5.01 3.08 -12.23
CA HIS A 117 -4.70 1.97 -13.12
C HIS A 117 -4.56 0.65 -12.33
N ASP A 118 -4.05 0.73 -11.09
CA ASP A 118 -3.94 -0.43 -10.21
C ASP A 118 -5.30 -1.00 -9.82
N TYR A 119 -6.29 -0.13 -9.65
CA TYR A 119 -7.68 -0.51 -9.39
C TYR A 119 -8.37 -1.17 -10.57
N ARG A 120 -7.84 -1.07 -11.80
CA ARG A 120 -8.45 -1.72 -12.96
C ARG A 120 -8.10 -3.20 -13.08
N GLY A 121 -7.14 -3.65 -12.26
CA GLY A 121 -6.78 -5.05 -12.10
C GLY A 121 -7.28 -5.63 -10.78
N ASN A 122 -6.50 -6.57 -10.25
CA ASN A 122 -6.71 -7.20 -8.96
C ASN A 122 -5.96 -6.41 -7.88
N VAL A 123 -6.70 -5.60 -7.12
CA VAL A 123 -6.12 -4.79 -6.06
C VAL A 123 -5.54 -5.67 -4.95
N SER A 124 -6.25 -6.75 -4.61
CA SER A 124 -5.82 -7.66 -3.54
C SER A 124 -4.48 -8.32 -3.84
N ALA A 125 -4.14 -8.55 -5.11
CA ALA A 125 -2.83 -9.05 -5.51
C ALA A 125 -1.70 -8.11 -5.11
N GLN A 126 -1.85 -6.81 -5.39
CA GLN A 126 -0.83 -5.80 -5.06
C GLN A 126 -0.64 -5.65 -3.55
N LEU A 127 -1.71 -5.80 -2.78
CA LEU A 127 -1.72 -5.72 -1.31
C LEU A 127 -1.24 -7.02 -0.62
N SER A 128 -1.18 -8.13 -1.37
CA SER A 128 -0.91 -9.46 -0.83
C SER A 128 0.54 -9.61 -0.36
N HIS A 129 0.72 -10.33 0.75
CA HIS A 129 2.04 -10.73 1.22
C HIS A 129 2.78 -11.65 0.22
N VAL A 130 2.05 -12.30 -0.71
CA VAL A 130 2.66 -13.12 -1.77
C VAL A 130 3.63 -12.31 -2.62
N LEU A 131 3.31 -11.06 -2.97
CA LEU A 131 4.25 -10.22 -3.73
C LEU A 131 5.46 -9.79 -2.91
N THR A 132 5.29 -9.52 -1.62
CA THR A 132 6.42 -9.30 -0.70
C THR A 132 7.31 -10.54 -0.57
N GLN A 133 6.75 -11.75 -0.63
CA GLN A 133 7.53 -12.98 -0.63
C GLN A 133 8.30 -13.20 -1.94
N LYS A 134 7.73 -12.77 -3.07
CA LYS A 134 8.42 -12.78 -4.37
C LYS A 134 9.56 -11.77 -4.43
N ASP A 135 9.33 -10.58 -3.88
CA ASP A 135 10.31 -9.52 -3.80
C ASP A 135 10.16 -8.75 -2.48
N TRP A 136 11.10 -8.94 -1.55
CA TRP A 136 11.05 -8.38 -0.20
C TRP A 136 10.96 -6.85 -0.19
N ARG A 137 11.39 -6.20 -1.27
CA ARG A 137 11.32 -4.76 -1.42
C ARG A 137 9.88 -4.26 -1.53
N TRP A 138 8.94 -5.09 -1.98
CA TRP A 138 7.57 -4.68 -2.23
C TRP A 138 6.74 -4.61 -0.93
N PHE A 139 6.29 -3.40 -0.57
CA PHE A 139 5.27 -3.18 0.44
C PHE A 139 4.18 -2.26 -0.11
N CYS A 140 2.94 -2.74 -0.21
CA CYS A 140 1.80 -1.94 -0.67
C CYS A 140 0.62 -2.02 0.30
N ARG A 141 0.01 -0.86 0.58
CA ARG A 141 -1.22 -0.71 1.37
C ARG A 141 -2.13 0.32 0.71
N ARG A 142 -3.40 0.34 1.09
CA ARG A 142 -4.34 1.38 0.67
C ARG A 142 -3.96 2.72 1.29
N SER A 143 -4.03 2.79 2.62
CA SER A 143 -3.66 3.97 3.38
C SER A 143 -2.92 3.56 4.65
N PHE A 144 -1.82 4.25 4.96
CA PHE A 144 -0.99 3.98 6.13
C PHE A 144 -0.12 5.21 6.45
N VAL A 145 0.48 5.21 7.65
CA VAL A 145 1.48 6.21 8.03
C VAL A 145 2.82 5.51 8.15
N LEU A 146 3.84 6.07 7.50
CA LEU A 146 5.24 5.68 7.70
C LEU A 146 5.91 6.73 8.59
N CYS A 147 6.42 6.31 9.74
CA CYS A 147 7.22 7.13 10.64
C CYS A 147 8.70 6.82 10.39
N SER A 148 9.52 7.86 10.23
CA SER A 148 10.98 7.70 10.23
C SER A 148 11.63 8.91 10.88
N GLY A 149 12.25 8.69 12.05
CA GLY A 149 12.83 9.77 12.85
C GLY A 149 11.76 10.79 13.26
N MET A 150 11.92 12.02 12.79
CA MET A 150 11.00 13.13 13.06
C MET A 150 9.97 13.39 11.94
N VAL A 151 9.92 12.52 10.92
CA VAL A 151 9.05 12.67 9.75
C VAL A 151 7.94 11.61 9.77
N GLU A 152 6.72 12.03 9.46
CA GLU A 152 5.58 11.15 9.18
C GLU A 152 5.14 11.34 7.72
N PHE A 153 5.06 10.24 6.98
CA PHE A 153 4.52 10.20 5.63
C PHE A 153 3.12 9.60 5.67
N PHE A 154 2.15 10.30 5.11
CA PHE A 154 0.77 9.84 5.00
C PHE A 154 0.52 9.32 3.59
N PHE A 155 0.41 8.01 3.49
CA PHE A 155 0.04 7.30 2.28
C PHE A 155 -1.48 7.17 2.23
N VAL A 156 -2.10 7.64 1.15
CA VAL A 156 -3.56 7.76 1.04
C VAL A 156 -4.06 7.14 -0.26
N ASP A 157 -4.98 6.19 -0.15
CA ASP A 157 -5.76 5.68 -1.29
C ASP A 157 -6.79 6.74 -1.70
N THR A 158 -6.52 7.44 -2.81
CA THR A 158 -7.37 8.53 -3.28
C THR A 158 -8.57 8.04 -4.09
N ASN A 159 -8.52 6.83 -4.63
CA ASN A 159 -9.55 6.29 -5.53
C ASN A 159 -10.97 6.33 -4.94
N PRO A 160 -11.20 5.95 -3.66
CA PRO A 160 -12.52 6.01 -3.06
C PRO A 160 -13.08 7.45 -2.98
N PHE A 161 -12.24 8.48 -2.99
CA PHE A 161 -12.67 9.88 -2.93
C PHE A 161 -13.07 10.45 -4.30
N VAL A 162 -12.71 9.79 -5.40
CA VAL A 162 -13.01 10.24 -6.76
C VAL A 162 -14.36 9.68 -7.21
N GLU A 163 -15.39 10.53 -7.25
CA GLU A 163 -16.76 10.11 -7.61
C GLU A 163 -16.87 9.56 -9.04
N LYS A 164 -16.14 10.15 -9.99
CA LYS A 164 -16.16 9.74 -11.41
C LYS A 164 -15.86 8.24 -11.57
N TYR A 165 -14.95 7.67 -10.79
CA TYR A 165 -14.60 6.25 -10.92
C TYR A 165 -15.76 5.29 -10.56
N PHE A 166 -16.78 5.76 -9.83
CA PHE A 166 -17.96 4.98 -9.47
C PHE A 166 -19.13 5.22 -10.42
N THR A 167 -19.27 6.45 -10.93
CA THR A 167 -20.47 6.90 -11.67
C THR A 167 -20.28 6.94 -13.18
N ASP A 168 -19.04 7.12 -13.64
CA ASP A 168 -18.68 7.25 -15.06
C ASP A 168 -17.26 6.69 -15.32
N PRO A 169 -17.06 5.36 -15.19
CA PRO A 169 -15.74 4.74 -15.36
C PRO A 169 -15.32 4.56 -16.83
N GLU A 170 -16.11 5.10 -17.78
CA GLU A 170 -15.94 4.87 -19.22
C GLU A 170 -15.92 3.35 -19.53
N ASP A 171 -14.92 2.84 -20.25
CA ASP A 171 -14.78 1.42 -20.58
C ASP A 171 -14.03 0.61 -19.50
N HIS A 172 -13.66 1.23 -18.38
CA HIS A 172 -12.87 0.58 -17.34
C HIS A 172 -13.75 -0.11 -16.29
N THR A 173 -13.24 -1.22 -15.74
CA THR A 173 -13.82 -1.86 -14.55
C THR A 173 -12.87 -1.66 -13.39
N TYR A 174 -13.37 -1.20 -12.24
CA TYR A 174 -12.59 -0.97 -11.03
C TYR A 174 -12.89 -2.05 -9.99
N ASP A 175 -11.84 -2.61 -9.37
CA ASP A 175 -11.93 -3.54 -8.25
C ASP A 175 -12.16 -2.79 -6.94
N TRP A 176 -13.43 -2.64 -6.59
CA TRP A 176 -13.87 -2.03 -5.33
C TRP A 176 -13.90 -3.01 -4.15
N SER A 177 -13.25 -4.17 -4.24
CA SER A 177 -13.19 -5.15 -3.16
C SER A 177 -12.63 -4.52 -1.88
N ASN A 178 -13.34 -4.71 -0.78
CA ASN A 178 -13.01 -4.14 0.54
C ASN A 178 -13.05 -2.60 0.62
N VAL A 179 -13.64 -1.93 -0.39
CA VAL A 179 -13.93 -0.48 -0.38
C VAL A 179 -15.43 -0.21 -0.29
N LEU A 180 -16.28 -1.15 -0.70
CA LEU A 180 -17.73 -1.02 -0.59
C LEU A 180 -18.27 -1.48 0.78
N PRO A 181 -19.30 -0.81 1.33
CA PRO A 181 -19.93 0.42 0.83
C PRO A 181 -19.05 1.65 0.97
N ARG A 182 -18.96 2.46 -0.10
CA ARG A 182 -18.02 3.60 -0.23
C ARG A 182 -18.08 4.59 0.93
N ASP A 183 -19.28 5.06 1.28
CA ASP A 183 -19.45 6.07 2.34
C ASP A 183 -18.97 5.55 3.70
N LYS A 184 -19.24 4.27 3.98
CA LYS A 184 -18.77 3.61 5.20
C LYS A 184 -17.25 3.45 5.22
N TYR A 185 -16.64 3.16 4.07
CA TYR A 185 -15.19 3.07 3.96
C TYR A 185 -14.54 4.43 4.21
N ILE A 186 -15.02 5.48 3.54
CA ILE A 186 -14.50 6.85 3.72
C ILE A 186 -14.67 7.32 5.16
N SER A 187 -15.83 7.09 5.78
CA SER A 187 -16.07 7.50 7.17
C SER A 187 -15.18 6.80 8.19
N ASN A 188 -14.59 5.65 7.85
CA ASN A 188 -13.65 4.95 8.72
C ASN A 188 -12.20 5.47 8.58
N LEU A 189 -11.92 6.30 7.56
CA LEU A 189 -10.60 6.91 7.35
C LEU A 189 -10.47 8.30 7.98
N THR A 190 -11.59 8.91 8.39
CA THR A 190 -11.70 10.25 8.99
C THR A 190 -12.05 10.18 10.47
#